data_AF-A0A6G1X415-F1
#
_entry.id   AF-A0A6G1X415-F1
#
_cell.length_a   1.000
_cell.length_b   1.000
_cell.length_c   1.000
_cell.angle_alpha   90.00
_cell.angle_beta   90.00
_cell.angle_gamma   90.00
#
_symmetry.space_group_name_H-M   'P 1'
#
loop_
_entity.id
_entity.type
_entity.pdbx_description
1 polymer ?
#
loop_
_entity_poly.entity_id
_entity_poly.type
_entity_poly.pdbx_seq_one_letter_code
_entity_poly.pdbx_strand_id
1 'polypeptide(L)'
;MNQDPFEKDPLLKQKLDEYHVEVPDFPDKPSPWERFIRLLGSPAKDPLENMVTTTNGFLLLKVIPLTATIIIGLIQALLFL
;
A
#
# COMPACT_ATOMS: atom_id res chain seq x y z
N MET A 1 -19.32 11.07 -24.43
CA MET A 1 -18.18 11.94 -24.75
C MET A 1 -17.66 11.49 -26.10
N ASN A 2 -17.99 12.19 -27.18
CA ASN A 2 -17.76 11.71 -28.57
C ASN A 2 -17.00 12.73 -29.43
N GLN A 3 -16.33 13.70 -28.80
CA GLN A 3 -15.56 14.71 -29.52
C GLN A 3 -14.08 14.36 -29.38
N ASP A 4 -13.41 14.17 -30.51
CA ASP A 4 -11.97 14.01 -30.59
C ASP A 4 -11.32 15.31 -30.07
N PRO A 5 -10.58 15.27 -28.94
CA PRO A 5 -10.02 16.47 -28.33
C PRO A 5 -8.97 17.16 -29.23
N PHE A 6 -8.50 16.48 -30.30
CA PHE A 6 -7.47 16.98 -31.20
C PHE A 6 -8.02 17.58 -32.50
N GLU A 7 -9.34 17.69 -32.69
CA GLU A 7 -9.95 18.31 -33.89
C GLU A 7 -9.50 19.75 -34.13
N LYS A 8 -9.14 20.48 -33.06
CA LYS A 8 -8.74 21.89 -33.14
C LYS A 8 -7.28 22.10 -33.55
N ASP A 9 -6.48 21.04 -33.60
CA ASP A 9 -5.05 21.12 -33.94
C ASP A 9 -4.66 20.00 -34.93
N PRO A 10 -4.71 20.28 -36.25
CA PRO A 10 -4.43 19.28 -37.27
C PRO A 10 -2.97 18.85 -37.31
N LEU A 11 -2.03 19.71 -36.89
CA LEU A 11 -0.61 19.38 -36.88
C LEU A 11 -0.30 18.39 -35.75
N LEU A 12 -0.87 18.61 -34.57
CA LEU A 12 -0.75 17.71 -33.43
C LEU A 12 -1.36 16.34 -33.74
N LYS A 13 -2.55 16.32 -34.35
CA LYS A 13 -3.19 15.07 -34.79
C LYS A 13 -2.31 14.28 -35.75
N GLN A 14 -1.77 14.94 -36.78
CA GLN A 14 -0.88 14.30 -37.74
C GLN A 14 0.36 13.68 -37.08
N LYS A 15 0.92 14.35 -36.06
CA LYS A 15 2.09 13.85 -35.32
C LYS A 15 1.77 12.71 -34.37
N LEU A 16 0.57 12.66 -33.80
CA LEU A 16 0.12 11.55 -32.96
C LEU A 16 -0.19 10.31 -33.81
N ASP A 17 -0.82 10.50 -34.98
CA ASP A 17 -1.16 9.43 -35.91
C ASP A 17 0.08 8.85 -36.63
N GLU A 18 1.21 9.59 -36.65
CA GLU A 18 2.50 9.13 -37.20
C GLU A 18 3.07 7.93 -36.40
N TYR A 19 2.77 7.85 -35.11
CA TYR A 19 3.22 6.76 -34.25
C TYR A 19 2.09 5.75 -34.03
N HIS A 20 2.12 4.66 -34.79
CA HIS A 20 1.22 3.53 -34.52
C HIS A 20 1.64 2.84 -33.22
N VAL A 21 0.92 3.13 -32.14
CA VAL A 21 1.07 2.41 -30.88
C VAL A 21 0.17 1.20 -30.93
N GLU A 22 0.76 0.01 -30.96
CA GLU A 22 0.01 -1.23 -30.72
C GLU A 22 -0.49 -1.20 -29.27
N VAL A 23 -1.78 -0.89 -29.09
CA VAL A 23 -2.43 -1.02 -27.80
C VAL A 23 -2.83 -2.47 -27.65
N PRO A 24 -2.26 -3.21 -26.68
CA PRO A 24 -2.65 -4.59 -26.47
C PRO A 24 -4.11 -4.65 -26.01
N ASP A 25 -4.85 -5.67 -26.48
CA ASP A 25 -6.20 -5.94 -25.99
C ASP A 25 -6.14 -6.35 -24.53
N PHE A 26 -6.70 -5.51 -23.66
CA PHE A 26 -6.91 -5.86 -22.26
C PHE A 26 -8.32 -6.41 -22.08
N PRO A 27 -8.51 -7.53 -21.35
CA PRO A 27 -9.85 -7.99 -21.04
C PRO A 27 -10.60 -6.94 -20.21
N ASP A 28 -11.73 -6.46 -20.71
CA ASP A 28 -12.55 -5.40 -20.08
C ASP A 28 -12.96 -5.73 -18.64
N LYS A 29 -13.07 -7.02 -18.31
CA LYS A 29 -13.39 -7.48 -16.96
C LYS A 29 -12.44 -8.58 -16.50
N PRO A 30 -11.78 -8.38 -15.35
CA PRO A 30 -11.03 -9.45 -14.72
C PRO A 30 -12.00 -10.54 -14.26
N SER A 31 -11.65 -11.78 -14.55
CA SER A 31 -12.36 -12.97 -14.11
C SER A 31 -12.45 -13.03 -12.58
N PRO A 32 -13.41 -13.79 -12.01
CA PRO A 32 -13.50 -13.97 -10.56
C PRO A 32 -12.19 -14.48 -9.93
N TRP A 33 -11.47 -15.35 -10.64
CA TRP A 33 -10.18 -15.90 -10.20
C TRP A 33 -9.06 -14.86 -10.23
N GLU A 34 -8.95 -14.05 -11.29
CA GLU A 34 -7.99 -12.95 -11.35
C GLU A 34 -8.24 -11.91 -10.25
N ARG A 35 -9.50 -11.66 -9.89
CA ARG A 35 -9.83 -10.77 -8.75
C ARG A 35 -9.32 -11.34 -7.43
N PHE A 36 -9.42 -12.66 -7.24
CA PHE A 36 -8.89 -13.32 -6.06
C PHE A 36 -7.37 -13.26 -6.00
N ILE A 37 -6.68 -13.57 -7.10
CA ILE A 37 -5.22 -13.47 -7.18
C ILE A 37 -4.75 -12.03 -6.99
N ARG A 38 -5.44 -11.05 -7.59
CA ARG A 38 -5.15 -9.63 -7.40
C ARG A 38 -5.38 -9.19 -5.96
N LEU A 39 -6.35 -9.75 -5.26
CA LEU A 39 -6.54 -9.48 -3.84
C LEU A 39 -5.35 -10.00 -3.02
N LEU A 40 -4.91 -11.23 -3.28
CA LEU A 40 -3.76 -11.84 -2.60
C LEU A 40 -2.43 -11.12 -2.89
N GLY A 41 -2.24 -10.70 -4.14
CA GLY A 41 -1.06 -9.97 -4.58
C GLY A 41 -1.17 -8.46 -4.42
N SER A 42 -2.31 -7.94 -3.96
CA SER A 42 -2.44 -6.50 -3.72
C SER A 42 -1.52 -6.13 -2.57
N PRO A 43 -0.82 -4.98 -2.65
CA PRO A 43 -0.05 -4.48 -1.53
C PRO A 43 -1.00 -4.29 -0.35
N ALA A 44 -0.95 -5.24 0.59
CA ALA A 44 -1.75 -5.19 1.79
C ALA A 44 -1.22 -4.05 2.65
N LYS A 45 -2.13 -3.18 3.11
CA LYS A 45 -1.79 -2.17 4.10
C LYS A 45 -1.28 -2.88 5.34
N ASP A 46 -0.07 -2.55 5.79
CA ASP A 46 0.51 -3.19 6.96
C ASP A 46 -0.36 -2.82 8.20
N PRO A 47 -1.00 -3.80 8.86
CA PRO A 47 -1.85 -3.52 10.02
C PRO A 47 -1.05 -2.93 11.20
N LEU A 48 0.27 -3.13 11.23
CA LEU A 48 1.19 -2.60 12.23
C LEU A 48 1.78 -1.24 11.84
N GLU A 49 1.49 -0.74 10.63
CA GLU A 49 1.98 0.56 10.15
C GLU A 49 1.62 1.69 11.14
N ASN A 50 0.39 1.65 11.67
CA ASN A 50 -0.09 2.61 12.67
C ASN A 50 0.64 2.46 14.02
N MET A 51 1.08 1.25 14.37
CA MET A 51 1.82 0.97 15.60
C MET A 51 3.28 1.43 15.51
N VAL A 52 3.85 1.55 14.32
CA VAL A 52 5.24 2.04 14.16
C VAL A 52 5.28 3.56 13.97
N THR A 53 4.26 4.13 13.34
CA THR A 53 4.25 5.56 12.95
C THR A 53 3.62 6.49 13.98
N THR A 54 2.81 5.98 14.90
CA THR A 54 2.12 6.80 15.91
C THR A 54 2.87 6.81 17.25
N THR A 55 2.87 7.93 17.96
CA THR A 55 3.46 8.07 19.31
C THR A 55 2.91 7.03 20.30
N ASN A 56 1.63 6.70 20.22
CA ASN A 56 1.01 5.62 21.02
C ASN A 56 1.59 4.24 20.69
N GLY A 57 1.90 4.00 19.42
CA GLY A 57 2.52 2.77 18.96
C GLY A 57 3.97 2.63 19.42
N PHE A 58 4.74 3.73 19.43
CA PHE A 58 6.05 3.78 20.05
C PHE A 58 6.01 3.43 21.55
N LEU A 59 5.03 3.98 22.29
CA LEU A 59 4.82 3.64 23.70
C LEU A 59 4.52 2.15 23.88
N LEU A 60 3.56 1.61 23.11
CA LEU A 60 3.14 0.21 23.18
C LEU A 60 4.26 -0.77 22.83
N LEU A 61 5.02 -0.50 21.77
CA LEU A 61 6.02 -1.44 21.25
C LEU A 61 7.39 -1.34 21.94
N LYS A 62 7.78 -0.16 22.45
CA LYS A 62 9.12 0.04 23.00
C LYS A 62 9.13 0.32 24.48
N VAL A 63 8.25 1.19 24.96
CA VAL A 63 8.30 1.67 26.34
C VAL A 63 7.69 0.65 27.28
N ILE A 64 6.49 0.15 26.98
CA ILE A 64 5.78 -0.82 27.84
C ILE A 64 6.59 -2.10 28.08
N PRO A 65 7.18 -2.76 27.05
CA PRO A 65 7.95 -3.98 27.28
C PRO A 65 9.20 -3.71 28.13
N LEU A 66 9.87 -2.58 27.91
CA LEU A 66 11.06 -2.20 28.66
C LEU A 66 10.75 -1.89 30.13
N THR A 67 9.69 -1.14 30.42
CA THR A 67 9.30 -0.89 31.82
C THR A 67 8.78 -2.15 32.48
N ALA A 68 8.04 -3.00 31.76
CA ALA A 68 7.57 -4.28 32.29
C ALA A 68 8.74 -5.18 32.69
N THR A 69 9.80 -5.29 31.88
CA THR A 69 10.97 -6.13 32.24
C THR A 69 11.70 -5.59 33.47
N ILE A 70 11.85 -4.28 33.59
CA ILE A 70 12.45 -3.64 34.77
C ILE A 70 11.62 -3.94 36.03
N ILE A 71 10.30 -3.77 35.96
CA ILE A 71 9.39 -4.02 37.09
C ILE A 71 9.45 -5.49 37.50
N ILE A 72 9.40 -6.42 36.54
CA ILE A 72 9.50 -7.86 36.81
C ILE A 72 10.84 -8.17 37.47
N GLY A 73 11.95 -7.59 36.99
CA GLY A 73 13.27 -7.74 37.60
C GLY A 73 13.33 -7.26 39.05
N LEU A 74 12.70 -6.12 39.35
CA LEU A 74 12.62 -5.61 40.73
C LEU A 74 11.76 -6.51 41.63
N ILE A 75 10.64 -7.01 41.12
CA ILE A 75 9.79 -7.97 41.86
C ILE A 75 10.58 -9.24 42.14
N GLN A 76 11.30 -9.77 41.16
CA GLN A 76 12.12 -10.97 41.32
C GLN A 76 13.24 -10.73 42.33
N ALA A 77 13.92 -9.59 42.29
CA ALA A 77 14.91 -9.23 43.29
C ALA A 77 14.28 -9.15 44.69
N LEU A 78 13.08 -8.59 44.84
CA LEU A 78 12.43 -8.47 46.15
C LEU A 78 11.93 -9.81 46.71
N LEU A 79 11.56 -10.76 45.83
CA LEU A 79 11.05 -12.08 46.23
C LEU A 79 12.15 -13.12 46.47
N PHE A 80 13.30 -12.98 45.82
CA PHE A 80 14.40 -13.98 45.85
C PHE A 80 15.69 -13.48 46.50
N LEU A 81 15.74 -12.22 46.96
CA LEU A 81 16.79 -11.70 47.84
C LEU A 81 16.45 -11.98 49.31
#